data_AF-A0A944STM6-F1
#
_entry.id   AF-A0A944STM6-F1
#
_cell.length_a   1.000
_cell.length_b   1.000
_cell.length_c   1.000
_cell.angle_alpha   90.00
_cell.angle_beta   90.00
_cell.angle_gamma   90.00
#
_symmetry.space_group_name_H-M   'P 1'
#
loop_
_entity.id
_entity.type
_entity.pdbx_description
1 polymer ?
#
loop_
_entity_poly.entity_id
_entity_poly.type
_entity_poly.pdbx_seq_one_letter_code
_entity_poly.pdbx_strand_id
1 'polypeptide(L)'
;WRGYSQNDNKPAISGSFDYGHASGLYAGTWASNVNFGDDTSIEIDIYAGYANEIGDTGISYDVGLLRYIYPGESYNWNELYASLGYSYFSVSVAHSGDVYASGETGTYYSLGFDYDLPMGLALSAGYGYYDYDDDVSEDSPSDYRIGLSTELVGFGWDLTYTDSDSDGEDFYGEDLADGRVIFTVSKSL
;
A
#
# COMPACT_ATOMS: atom_id res chain seq x y z
N TRP A 1 -3.09 -4.10 -4.10
CA TRP A 1 -2.75 -2.69 -3.87
C TRP A 1 -4.07 -1.95 -3.77
N ARG A 2 -4.31 -1.22 -2.67
CA ARG A 2 -5.55 -0.44 -2.44
C ARG A 2 -6.83 -1.18 -2.89
N GLY A 3 -7.07 -2.33 -2.27
CA GLY A 3 -8.23 -3.18 -2.55
C GLY A 3 -8.09 -4.22 -3.67
N TYR A 4 -7.36 -3.95 -4.75
CA TYR A 4 -7.36 -4.85 -5.93
C TYR A 4 -6.04 -5.62 -6.14
N SER A 5 -6.08 -6.71 -6.92
CA SER A 5 -4.90 -7.46 -7.34
C SER A 5 -4.20 -6.84 -8.53
N GLN A 6 -2.89 -6.60 -8.37
CA GLN A 6 -1.99 -6.24 -9.47
C GLN A 6 -1.29 -7.44 -10.13
N ASN A 7 -1.62 -8.67 -9.73
CA ASN A 7 -0.98 -9.88 -10.25
C ASN A 7 -2.02 -10.92 -10.69
N ASP A 8 -3.18 -10.47 -11.18
CA ASP A 8 -4.25 -11.33 -11.69
C ASP A 8 -4.58 -12.53 -10.77
N ASN A 9 -4.72 -12.26 -9.46
CA ASN A 9 -5.01 -13.25 -8.41
C ASN A 9 -3.99 -14.39 -8.26
N LYS A 10 -2.84 -14.27 -8.91
CA LYS A 10 -1.76 -15.27 -8.84
C LYS A 10 -0.86 -15.02 -7.63
N PRO A 11 -0.13 -16.05 -7.17
CA PRO A 11 0.88 -15.89 -6.13
C PRO A 11 1.90 -14.80 -6.46
N ALA A 12 2.27 -14.01 -5.45
CA ALA A 12 3.27 -12.97 -5.55
C ALA A 12 4.48 -13.28 -4.66
N ILE A 13 5.66 -12.89 -5.12
CA ILE A 13 6.89 -12.83 -4.35
C ILE A 13 7.32 -11.37 -4.36
N SER A 14 7.45 -10.81 -3.16
CA SER A 14 7.85 -9.43 -2.97
C SER A 14 9.00 -9.32 -1.96
N GLY A 15 9.74 -8.23 -2.04
CA GLY A 15 10.81 -7.94 -1.10
C GLY A 15 11.26 -6.49 -1.17
N SER A 16 11.83 -6.00 -0.07
CA SER A 16 12.37 -4.65 0.02
C SER A 16 13.83 -4.63 0.48
N PHE A 17 14.50 -3.52 0.18
CA PHE A 17 15.75 -3.13 0.80
C PHE A 17 15.65 -1.70 1.30
N ASP A 18 15.88 -1.52 2.60
CA ASP A 18 15.59 -0.29 3.33
C ASP A 18 16.83 0.24 4.04
N TYR A 19 17.03 1.55 3.97
CA TYR A 19 18.04 2.28 4.74
C TYR A 19 17.40 3.40 5.55
N GLY A 20 17.52 3.31 6.88
CA GLY A 20 17.13 4.36 7.82
C GLY A 20 18.34 5.08 8.40
N HIS A 21 18.28 6.41 8.45
CA HIS A 21 19.25 7.27 9.12
C HIS A 21 18.69 7.77 10.47
N ALA A 22 19.56 7.94 11.46
CA ALA A 22 19.17 8.35 12.81
C ALA A 22 18.50 9.75 12.90
N SER A 23 18.55 10.54 11.82
CA SER A 23 17.84 11.82 11.74
C SER A 23 16.34 11.66 11.47
N GLY A 24 15.87 10.48 11.08
CA GLY A 24 14.53 10.22 10.56
C GLY A 24 14.44 10.14 9.04
N LEU A 25 15.52 10.46 8.31
CA LEU A 25 15.58 10.27 6.87
C LEU A 25 15.66 8.78 6.54
N TYR A 26 14.94 8.34 5.51
CA TYR A 26 15.07 6.98 4.98
C TYR A 26 14.97 6.96 3.46
N ALA A 27 15.44 5.87 2.87
CA ALA A 27 15.22 5.54 1.48
C ALA A 27 15.22 4.03 1.31
N GLY A 28 14.51 3.53 0.31
CA GLY A 28 14.44 2.11 0.03
C GLY A 28 13.94 1.81 -1.35
N THR A 29 13.86 0.52 -1.63
CA THR A 29 13.26 -0.01 -2.86
C THR A 29 12.46 -1.24 -2.51
N TRP A 30 11.36 -1.45 -3.23
CA TRP A 30 10.54 -2.64 -3.15
C TRP A 30 10.35 -3.20 -4.56
N ALA A 31 10.15 -4.50 -4.68
CA ALA A 31 9.76 -5.10 -5.95
C ALA A 31 8.84 -6.29 -5.73
N SER A 32 7.96 -6.54 -6.70
CA SER A 32 7.10 -7.72 -6.77
C SER A 32 6.78 -8.08 -8.21
N ASN A 33 6.44 -9.34 -8.44
CA ASN A 33 5.80 -9.71 -9.70
C ASN A 33 4.37 -9.15 -9.79
N VAL A 34 4.01 -8.72 -11.01
CA VAL A 34 2.69 -8.19 -11.39
C VAL A 34 2.23 -8.82 -12.71
N ASN A 35 0.96 -8.64 -13.04
CA ASN A 35 0.35 -9.08 -14.30
C ASN A 35 -0.89 -8.23 -14.57
N PHE A 36 -0.81 -7.38 -15.60
CA PHE A 36 -1.89 -6.50 -16.03
C PHE A 36 -2.55 -6.95 -17.35
N GLY A 37 -2.25 -8.16 -17.82
CA GLY A 37 -2.69 -8.65 -19.13
C GLY A 37 -1.84 -8.16 -20.31
N ASP A 38 -0.75 -7.44 -20.06
CA ASP A 38 0.27 -7.02 -21.02
C ASP A 38 1.63 -7.74 -20.76
N ASP A 39 2.72 -7.21 -21.31
CA ASP A 39 4.08 -7.78 -21.16
C ASP A 39 4.72 -7.46 -19.80
N THR A 40 4.02 -6.75 -18.91
CA THR A 40 4.52 -6.33 -17.60
C THR A 40 4.51 -7.47 -16.62
N SER A 41 5.66 -7.69 -16.00
CA SER A 41 5.88 -8.83 -15.10
C SER A 41 6.48 -8.46 -13.75
N ILE A 42 6.90 -7.20 -13.58
CA ILE A 42 7.51 -6.71 -12.34
C ILE A 42 7.17 -5.23 -12.12
N GLU A 43 6.86 -4.91 -10.87
CA GLU A 43 6.82 -3.56 -10.35
C GLU A 43 8.05 -3.36 -9.48
N ILE A 44 8.72 -2.22 -9.65
CA ILE A 44 9.84 -1.78 -8.82
C ILE A 44 9.50 -0.40 -8.29
N ASP A 45 9.50 -0.27 -6.97
CA ASP A 45 9.28 0.98 -6.30
C ASP A 45 10.58 1.51 -5.75
N ILE A 46 10.76 2.83 -5.85
CA ILE A 46 11.84 3.55 -5.15
C ILE A 46 11.19 4.63 -4.31
N TYR A 47 11.57 4.69 -3.04
CA TYR A 47 11.04 5.68 -2.11
C TYR A 47 12.13 6.32 -1.28
N ALA A 48 11.84 7.54 -0.85
CA ALA A 48 12.58 8.26 0.16
C ALA A 48 11.64 9.14 0.96
N GLY A 49 11.95 9.36 2.23
CA GLY A 49 11.10 10.16 3.08
C GLY A 49 11.76 10.53 4.41
N TYR A 50 10.93 11.10 5.26
CA TYR A 50 11.30 11.55 6.59
C TYR A 50 10.19 11.19 7.57
N ALA A 51 10.53 10.35 8.55
CA ALA A 51 9.63 9.95 9.62
C ALA A 51 10.18 10.34 10.98
N ASN A 52 9.32 10.88 11.86
CA ASN A 52 9.67 11.23 13.23
C ASN A 52 8.43 11.34 14.12
N GLU A 53 8.62 11.73 15.37
CA GLU A 53 7.56 12.04 16.34
C GLU A 53 7.50 13.56 16.61
N ILE A 54 6.29 14.07 16.84
CA ILE A 54 6.08 15.47 17.21
C ILE A 54 6.38 15.63 18.70
N GLY A 55 7.65 15.92 19.04
CA GLY A 55 8.08 16.10 20.43
C GLY A 55 7.73 14.88 21.28
N ASP A 56 7.14 15.11 22.46
CA ASP A 56 6.69 14.06 23.38
C ASP A 56 5.17 13.79 23.31
N THR A 57 4.54 14.09 22.17
CA THR A 57 3.07 14.01 22.03
C THR A 57 2.55 12.59 21.78
N GLY A 58 3.42 11.64 21.39
CA GLY A 58 3.01 10.33 20.90
C GLY A 58 2.44 10.35 19.47
N ILE A 59 2.45 11.51 18.79
CA ILE A 59 2.02 11.63 17.40
C ILE A 59 3.22 11.42 16.48
N SER A 60 3.23 10.32 15.74
CA SER A 60 4.19 10.08 14.67
C SER A 60 3.75 10.75 13.38
N TYR A 61 4.70 11.12 12.53
CA TYR A 61 4.45 11.57 11.17
C TYR A 61 5.47 10.97 10.21
N ASP A 62 5.03 10.78 8.98
CA ASP A 62 5.87 10.37 7.86
C ASP A 62 5.51 11.21 6.64
N VAL A 63 6.51 11.71 5.93
CA VAL A 63 6.34 12.40 4.65
C VAL A 63 7.34 11.82 3.66
N GLY A 64 6.85 11.41 2.50
CA GLY A 64 7.67 10.68 1.56
C GLY A 64 7.27 10.90 0.11
N LEU A 65 8.15 10.42 -0.76
CA LEU A 65 7.94 10.31 -2.19
C LEU A 65 8.17 8.87 -2.60
N LEU A 66 7.38 8.41 -3.55
CA LEU A 66 7.42 7.09 -4.12
C LEU A 66 7.44 7.23 -5.64
N ARG A 67 8.19 6.37 -6.31
CA ARG A 67 8.17 6.24 -7.77
C ARG A 67 7.92 4.78 -8.11
N TYR A 68 6.81 4.54 -8.79
CA TYR A 68 6.42 3.24 -9.34
C TYR A 68 7.09 3.07 -10.70
N ILE A 69 7.81 1.97 -10.89
CA ILE A 69 8.55 1.66 -12.11
C ILE A 69 8.11 0.30 -12.64
N TYR A 70 7.66 0.28 -13.89
CA TYR A 70 7.31 -0.90 -14.68
C TYR A 70 8.31 -1.03 -15.83
N PRO A 71 9.35 -1.88 -15.69
CA PRO A 71 10.41 -1.99 -16.68
C PRO A 71 9.88 -2.45 -18.05
N GLY A 72 10.18 -1.66 -19.09
CA GLY A 72 9.71 -1.92 -20.45
C GLY A 72 8.50 -1.07 -20.86
N GLU A 73 7.84 -0.44 -19.88
CA GLU A 73 6.60 0.29 -20.08
C GLU A 73 6.77 1.81 -19.93
N SER A 74 5.80 2.56 -20.45
CA SER A 74 5.79 4.02 -20.39
C SER A 74 5.00 4.61 -19.22
N TYR A 75 4.30 3.79 -18.43
CA TYR A 75 3.39 4.24 -17.37
C TYR A 75 4.03 4.30 -15.97
N ASN A 76 5.28 4.75 -15.90
CA ASN A 76 5.95 5.01 -14.62
C ASN A 76 5.46 6.31 -14.02
N TRP A 77 5.13 6.33 -12.73
CA TRP A 77 4.51 7.49 -12.08
C TRP A 77 5.07 7.71 -10.68
N ASN A 78 4.76 8.87 -10.08
CA ASN A 78 5.26 9.25 -8.76
C ASN A 78 4.11 9.64 -7.85
N GLU A 79 4.31 9.44 -6.55
CA GLU A 79 3.33 9.76 -5.54
C GLU A 79 4.02 10.42 -4.34
N LEU A 80 3.44 11.51 -3.85
CA LEU A 80 3.83 12.13 -2.59
C LEU A 80 2.85 11.66 -1.52
N TYR A 81 3.35 11.26 -0.36
CA TYR A 81 2.50 10.85 0.73
C TYR A 81 2.86 11.53 2.04
N ALA A 82 1.86 11.63 2.90
CA ALA A 82 1.99 12.06 4.27
C ALA A 82 1.10 11.19 5.17
N SER A 83 1.57 10.86 6.35
CA SER A 83 0.79 10.15 7.35
C SER A 83 0.99 10.72 8.75
N LEU A 84 -0.02 10.51 9.60
CA LEU A 84 0.02 10.76 11.03
C LEU A 84 -0.43 9.50 11.76
N GLY A 85 0.28 9.13 12.82
CA GLY A 85 -0.08 8.03 13.71
C GLY A 85 -0.28 8.52 15.14
N TYR A 86 -1.25 7.96 15.85
CA TYR A 86 -1.43 8.18 17.28
C TYR A 86 -2.08 6.98 17.95
N SER A 87 -1.42 6.43 18.97
CA SER A 87 -1.88 5.21 19.65
C SER A 87 -2.08 4.08 18.63
N TYR A 88 -3.28 3.51 18.56
CA TYR A 88 -3.64 2.42 17.64
C TYR A 88 -4.08 2.89 16.26
N PHE A 89 -4.17 4.20 16.00
CA PHE A 89 -4.78 4.73 14.79
C PHE A 89 -3.76 5.45 13.91
N SER A 90 -3.94 5.34 12.60
CA SER A 90 -3.19 6.11 11.61
C SER A 90 -4.13 6.73 10.58
N VAL A 91 -3.73 7.86 10.03
CA VAL A 91 -4.38 8.51 8.89
C VAL A 91 -3.31 8.85 7.86
N SER A 92 -3.62 8.71 6.57
CA SER A 92 -2.68 9.04 5.51
C SER A 92 -3.36 9.68 4.31
N VAL A 93 -2.58 10.43 3.56
CA VAL A 93 -2.91 10.88 2.20
C VAL A 93 -1.73 10.60 1.29
N ALA A 94 -2.01 10.11 0.09
CA ALA A 94 -1.05 9.93 -0.99
C ALA A 94 -1.60 10.58 -2.25
N HIS A 95 -0.80 11.41 -2.92
CA HIS A 95 -1.23 12.23 -4.04
C HIS A 95 -0.25 12.11 -5.19
N SER A 96 -0.78 11.88 -6.39
CA SER A 96 -0.05 11.97 -7.65
C SER A 96 -0.66 13.07 -8.51
N GLY A 97 0.21 13.84 -9.17
CA GLY A 97 -0.19 14.76 -10.24
C GLY A 97 -0.13 14.14 -11.63
N ASP A 98 0.15 12.84 -11.72
CA ASP A 98 0.31 12.08 -12.96
C ASP A 98 0.05 10.59 -12.67
N VAL A 99 -1.13 10.27 -12.12
CA VAL A 99 -1.47 8.92 -11.64
C VAL A 99 -1.47 7.93 -12.80
N TYR A 100 -0.79 6.80 -12.67
CA TYR A 100 -0.58 5.84 -13.76
C TYR A 100 0.04 6.44 -15.04
N ALA A 101 0.73 7.58 -14.94
CA ALA A 101 1.24 8.36 -16.07
C ALA A 101 0.13 8.85 -17.03
N SER A 102 -1.07 9.12 -16.51
CA SER A 102 -2.24 9.57 -17.30
C SER A 102 -2.15 11.04 -17.74
N GLY A 103 -1.28 11.84 -17.12
CA GLY A 103 -1.30 13.31 -17.19
C GLY A 103 -2.22 13.97 -16.17
N GLU A 104 -2.97 13.18 -15.39
CA GLU A 104 -4.03 13.66 -14.50
C GLU A 104 -3.78 13.27 -13.03
N THR A 105 -4.57 13.86 -12.13
CA THR A 105 -4.37 13.70 -10.69
C THR A 105 -5.05 12.46 -10.10
N GLY A 106 -4.55 12.01 -8.95
CA GLY A 106 -5.21 11.01 -8.14
C GLY A 106 -4.77 11.12 -6.69
N THR A 107 -5.72 11.05 -5.76
CA THR A 107 -5.48 11.18 -4.32
C THR A 107 -6.11 10.03 -3.56
N TYR A 108 -5.30 9.30 -2.81
CA TYR A 108 -5.74 8.22 -1.94
C TYR A 108 -5.66 8.63 -0.47
N TYR A 109 -6.77 8.44 0.24
CA TYR A 109 -6.89 8.68 1.67
C TYR A 109 -7.02 7.34 2.39
N SER A 110 -6.38 7.19 3.54
CA SER A 110 -6.55 5.97 4.33
C SER A 110 -6.62 6.20 5.84
N LEU A 111 -7.32 5.28 6.49
CA LEU A 111 -7.42 5.14 7.93
C LEU A 111 -6.94 3.74 8.32
N GLY A 112 -6.05 3.66 9.30
CA GLY A 112 -5.54 2.40 9.84
C GLY A 112 -5.85 2.22 11.32
N PHE A 113 -5.99 0.97 11.73
CA PHE A 113 -6.06 0.54 13.11
C PHE A 113 -5.18 -0.68 13.34
N ASP A 114 -4.27 -0.60 14.32
CA ASP A 114 -3.35 -1.67 14.68
C ASP A 114 -3.37 -1.91 16.19
N TYR A 115 -3.56 -3.16 16.60
CA TYR A 115 -3.68 -3.52 18.01
C TYR A 115 -3.03 -4.87 18.32
N ASP A 116 -2.11 -4.86 19.28
CA ASP A 116 -1.47 -6.08 19.79
C ASP A 116 -2.44 -6.86 20.67
N LEU A 117 -2.75 -8.09 20.24
CA LEU A 117 -3.58 -9.04 20.96
C LEU A 117 -2.71 -9.96 21.85
N PRO A 118 -3.33 -10.62 22.85
CA PRO A 118 -2.64 -11.66 23.61
C PRO A 118 -2.08 -12.78 22.71
N MET A 119 -1.08 -13.51 23.23
CA MET A 119 -0.43 -14.65 22.56
C MET A 119 0.44 -14.28 21.34
N GLY A 120 0.86 -13.02 21.21
CA GLY A 120 1.74 -12.59 20.11
C GLY A 120 1.02 -12.51 18.78
N LEU A 121 -0.28 -12.26 18.81
CA LEU A 121 -1.09 -11.93 17.65
C LEU A 121 -1.18 -10.41 17.51
N ALA A 122 -1.19 -9.90 16.29
CA ALA A 122 -1.51 -8.50 16.01
C ALA A 122 -2.75 -8.45 15.11
N LEU A 123 -3.69 -7.58 15.44
CA LEU A 123 -4.85 -7.25 14.63
C LEU A 123 -4.56 -5.97 13.85
N SER A 124 -4.79 -6.01 12.55
CA SER A 124 -4.79 -4.82 11.70
C SER A 124 -6.17 -4.67 11.04
N ALA A 125 -6.60 -3.44 10.86
CA ALA A 125 -7.75 -3.09 10.05
C ALA A 125 -7.49 -1.78 9.31
N GLY A 126 -8.14 -1.59 8.17
CA GLY A 126 -8.00 -0.34 7.43
C GLY A 126 -9.15 -0.09 6.47
N TYR A 127 -9.27 1.18 6.12
CA TYR A 127 -10.17 1.68 5.09
C TYR A 127 -9.41 2.66 4.20
N GLY A 128 -9.62 2.55 2.89
CA GLY A 128 -9.05 3.37 1.85
C GLY A 128 -10.13 3.99 0.98
N TYR A 129 -9.85 5.17 0.46
CA TYR A 129 -10.70 5.84 -0.53
C TYR A 129 -9.82 6.54 -1.55
N TYR A 130 -10.08 6.27 -2.82
CA TYR A 130 -9.36 6.85 -3.94
C TYR A 130 -10.24 7.85 -4.67
N ASP A 131 -9.76 9.08 -4.75
CA ASP A 131 -10.35 10.20 -5.47
C ASP A 131 -9.49 10.43 -6.73
N TYR A 132 -9.98 9.97 -7.88
CA TYR A 132 -9.32 10.17 -9.16
C TYR A 132 -9.85 11.43 -9.84
N ASP A 133 -9.03 12.02 -10.71
CA ASP A 133 -9.57 12.95 -11.70
C ASP A 133 -10.56 12.20 -12.62
N ASP A 134 -11.66 12.85 -13.01
CA ASP A 134 -12.70 12.27 -13.86
C ASP A 134 -12.15 11.79 -15.22
N ASP A 135 -11.06 12.39 -15.72
CA ASP A 135 -10.39 11.97 -16.95
C ASP A 135 -9.60 10.65 -16.79
N VAL A 136 -9.39 10.19 -15.54
CA VAL A 136 -8.83 8.87 -15.19
C VAL A 136 -9.95 7.86 -14.91
N SER A 137 -10.91 8.24 -14.08
CA SER A 137 -12.02 7.39 -13.64
C SER A 137 -13.16 8.25 -13.12
N GLU A 138 -14.40 8.00 -13.57
CA GLU A 138 -15.61 8.58 -12.95
C GLU A 138 -15.95 7.89 -11.61
N ASP A 139 -15.41 6.69 -11.40
CA ASP A 139 -15.59 5.90 -10.18
C ASP A 139 -14.57 6.31 -9.12
N SER A 140 -14.98 6.28 -7.85
CA SER A 140 -14.13 6.60 -6.69
C SER A 140 -13.99 5.40 -5.74
N PRO A 141 -13.12 4.43 -6.07
CA PRO A 141 -13.03 3.18 -5.33
C PRO A 141 -12.73 3.37 -3.85
N SER A 142 -13.39 2.58 -3.01
CA SER A 142 -12.98 2.38 -1.63
C SER A 142 -12.60 0.93 -1.35
N ASP A 143 -11.62 0.75 -0.46
CA ASP A 143 -11.15 -0.56 -0.05
C ASP A 143 -11.15 -0.72 1.46
N TYR A 144 -11.30 -1.96 1.92
CA TYR A 144 -11.25 -2.27 3.33
C TYR A 144 -10.52 -3.57 3.56
N ARG A 145 -9.78 -3.61 4.67
CA ARG A 145 -8.99 -4.78 5.04
C ARG A 145 -9.07 -5.06 6.53
N ILE A 146 -8.99 -6.34 6.87
CA ILE A 146 -8.82 -6.81 8.24
C ILE A 146 -7.89 -8.02 8.24
N GLY A 147 -6.89 -7.98 9.10
CA GLY A 147 -5.82 -8.98 9.13
C GLY A 147 -5.43 -9.40 10.53
N LEU A 148 -4.93 -10.62 10.62
CA LEU A 148 -4.25 -11.14 11.80
C LEU A 148 -2.85 -11.60 11.41
N SER A 149 -1.87 -11.16 12.18
CA SER A 149 -0.47 -11.57 11.99
C SER A 149 0.16 -12.07 13.27
N THR A 150 1.23 -12.87 13.12
CA THR A 150 2.03 -13.38 14.24
C THR A 150 3.44 -13.70 13.77
N GLU A 151 4.39 -13.76 14.71
CA GLU A 151 5.74 -14.25 14.46
C GLU A 151 5.91 -15.65 15.08
N LEU A 152 6.26 -16.63 14.25
CA LEU A 152 6.45 -18.01 14.69
C LEU A 152 7.66 -18.62 13.98
N VAL A 153 8.59 -19.16 14.80
CA VAL A 153 9.87 -19.76 14.35
C VAL A 153 10.74 -18.81 13.52
N GLY A 154 10.70 -17.50 13.83
CA GLY A 154 11.48 -16.48 13.11
C GLY A 154 10.98 -16.15 11.71
N PHE A 155 9.70 -16.45 11.45
CA PHE A 155 8.96 -16.04 10.26
C PHE A 155 7.70 -15.29 10.68
N GLY A 156 7.35 -14.25 9.93
CA GLY A 156 6.06 -13.61 10.01
C GLY A 156 5.01 -14.42 9.25
N TRP A 157 3.83 -14.56 9.83
CA TRP A 157 2.66 -15.21 9.23
C TRP A 157 1.52 -14.22 9.29
N ASP A 158 0.89 -13.94 8.16
CA ASP A 158 -0.23 -13.01 8.04
C ASP A 158 -1.38 -13.64 7.27
N LEU A 159 -2.59 -13.39 7.74
CA LEU A 159 -3.82 -13.71 7.05
C LEU A 159 -4.70 -12.46 7.02
N THR A 160 -4.90 -11.90 5.84
CA THR A 160 -5.64 -10.66 5.64
C THR A 160 -6.79 -10.89 4.67
N TYR A 161 -8.00 -10.47 5.07
CA TYR A 161 -9.11 -10.29 4.14
C TYR A 161 -9.07 -8.86 3.61
N THR A 162 -9.25 -8.69 2.30
CA THR A 162 -9.40 -7.39 1.65
C THR A 162 -10.50 -7.46 0.62
N ASP A 163 -11.17 -6.34 0.40
CA ASP A 163 -12.29 -6.21 -0.53
C ASP A 163 -12.44 -4.74 -0.92
N SER A 164 -13.08 -4.50 -2.06
CA SER A 164 -13.39 -3.17 -2.57
C SER A 164 -14.91 -2.98 -2.65
N ASP A 165 -15.35 -1.74 -2.85
CA ASP A 165 -16.74 -1.47 -3.22
C ASP A 165 -16.99 -1.67 -4.73
N SER A 166 -18.24 -1.46 -5.13
CA SER A 166 -18.66 -1.58 -6.53
C SER A 166 -17.90 -0.65 -7.46
N ASP A 167 -17.54 0.55 -6.99
CA ASP A 167 -16.77 1.52 -7.77
C ASP A 167 -15.36 0.95 -8.07
N GLY A 168 -14.77 0.23 -7.10
CA GLY A 168 -13.54 -0.53 -7.32
C GLY A 168 -13.70 -1.71 -8.29
N GLU A 169 -14.80 -2.44 -8.21
CA GLU A 169 -15.12 -3.54 -9.16
C GLU A 169 -15.34 -3.02 -10.58
N ASP A 170 -16.03 -1.88 -10.73
CA ASP A 170 -16.31 -1.25 -12.02
C ASP A 170 -15.03 -0.70 -12.66
N PHE A 171 -14.15 -0.07 -11.86
CA PHE A 171 -12.92 0.54 -12.37
C PHE A 171 -11.79 -0.47 -12.60
N TYR A 172 -11.48 -1.32 -11.61
CA TYR A 172 -10.35 -2.27 -11.71
C TYR A 172 -10.74 -3.61 -12.35
N GLY A 173 -12.05 -3.90 -12.44
CA GLY A 173 -12.60 -5.17 -12.88
C GLY A 173 -13.03 -6.06 -11.71
N GLU A 174 -14.24 -6.62 -11.80
CA GLU A 174 -14.89 -7.45 -10.77
C GLU A 174 -13.93 -8.49 -10.17
N ASP A 175 -13.33 -9.35 -10.99
CA ASP A 175 -12.43 -10.41 -10.52
C ASP A 175 -11.15 -9.89 -9.83
N LEU A 176 -10.73 -8.65 -10.12
CA LEU A 176 -9.51 -8.07 -9.58
C LEU A 176 -9.75 -7.29 -8.29
N ALA A 177 -10.96 -6.79 -8.05
CA ALA A 177 -11.32 -6.01 -6.88
C ALA A 177 -12.21 -6.77 -5.87
N ASP A 178 -12.67 -7.98 -6.21
CA ASP A 178 -13.51 -8.79 -5.31
C ASP A 178 -12.82 -9.19 -3.99
N GLY A 179 -13.67 -9.50 -3.01
CA GLY A 179 -13.29 -9.96 -1.69
C GLY A 179 -12.40 -11.20 -1.71
N ARG A 180 -11.22 -11.08 -1.10
CA ARG A 180 -10.18 -12.12 -1.10
C ARG A 180 -9.47 -12.26 0.23
N VAL A 181 -8.95 -13.46 0.46
CA VAL A 181 -8.05 -13.76 1.59
C VAL A 181 -6.63 -13.93 1.07
N ILE A 182 -5.73 -13.11 1.59
CA ILE A 182 -4.29 -13.13 1.30
C ILE A 182 -3.59 -13.80 2.48
N PHE A 183 -2.78 -14.81 2.17
CA PHE A 183 -1.90 -15.45 3.13
C PHE A 183 -0.45 -15.11 2.79
N THR A 184 0.28 -14.54 3.75
CA THR A 184 1.67 -14.11 3.56
C THR A 184 2.59 -14.79 4.56
N VAL A 185 3.75 -15.24 4.07
CA VAL A 185 4.88 -15.66 4.91
C VAL A 185 6.04 -14.73 4.63
N SER A 186 6.61 -14.13 5.68
CA SER A 186 7.65 -13.11 5.55
C SER A 186 8.85 -13.40 6.44
N LYS A 187 9.99 -12.79 6.08
CA LYS A 187 11.20 -12.79 6.89
C LYS A 187 11.95 -11.49 6.68
N SER A 188 12.27 -10.80 7.77
CA SER A 188 13.22 -9.69 7.80
C SER A 188 14.61 -10.20 8.23
N LEU A 189 15.66 -9.47 7.83
CA LEU A 189 17.06 -9.76 8.14
C LEU A 189 17.65 -8.69 9.07
#